data_AF-A0A9E4ALE7-F1
#
_entry.id   AF-A0A9E4ALE7-F1
#
_cell.length_a   1.000
_cell.length_b   1.000
_cell.length_c   1.000
_cell.angle_alpha   90.00
_cell.angle_beta   90.00
_cell.angle_gamma   90.00
#
_symmetry.space_group_name_H-M   'P 1'
#
loop_
_entity.id
_entity.type
_entity.pdbx_description
1 polymer ?
#
loop_
_entity_poly.entity_id
_entity_poly.type
_entity_poly.pdbx_seq_one_letter_code
_entity_poly.pdbx_strand_id
1 'polypeptide(L)'
;MRSPAFVVLTAIAAAVVSAGCAASPLPSVESASPVGAADGGEGAAEAVDGAPERASGGDGEKMEEASPRRPSAQDAARLETLYKDRVESAASEHHPADARFMVGMIAHHAQALTMTSFAPMAGGSESIRTLCARIFVSQRDEIQIMQSWLADRGLDVPTVDLETGEVEAGHYHGHHGERAAAHALHAPGMLSDWQLEQLGRAKGGEYDRLLLEYMIMHHEGAVTMVDELFATDGAALDDTVFRLASDIQVDQRSEISRMELMLEALDSR
;
A
#
# COMPACT_ATOMS: atom_id res chain seq x y z
N MET A 1 7.55 65.07 -9.83
CA MET A 1 8.20 64.63 -11.08
C MET A 1 7.77 63.19 -11.30
N ARG A 2 7.08 62.91 -12.42
CA ARG A 2 6.54 61.60 -12.81
C ARG A 2 7.48 60.92 -13.80
N SER A 3 7.40 59.58 -13.82
CA SER A 3 7.80 58.59 -14.84
C SER A 3 9.06 57.77 -14.57
N PRO A 4 9.15 56.51 -15.08
CA PRO A 4 8.06 55.55 -15.32
C PRO A 4 8.40 54.10 -14.91
N ALA A 5 7.33 53.29 -14.88
CA ALA A 5 7.34 51.85 -14.77
C ALA A 5 8.10 51.17 -15.93
N PHE A 6 8.84 50.10 -15.63
CA PHE A 6 9.28 49.11 -16.61
C PHE A 6 8.54 47.80 -16.32
N VAL A 7 7.53 47.54 -17.15
CA VAL A 7 6.84 46.26 -17.25
C VAL A 7 7.66 45.42 -18.24
N VAL A 8 8.27 44.33 -17.77
CA VAL A 8 8.84 43.30 -18.64
C VAL A 8 7.82 42.18 -18.72
N LEU A 9 7.01 42.22 -19.76
CA LEU A 9 6.08 41.17 -20.14
C LEU A 9 6.79 40.27 -21.15
N THR A 10 7.25 39.09 -20.73
CA THR A 10 7.78 38.08 -21.65
C THR A 10 6.66 37.09 -21.98
N ALA A 11 6.16 37.17 -23.21
CA ALA A 11 5.17 36.25 -23.76
C ALA A 11 5.87 34.93 -24.14
N ILE A 12 5.45 33.82 -23.53
CA ILE A 12 5.76 32.47 -24.03
C ILE A 12 4.54 31.99 -24.81
N ALA A 13 4.74 31.80 -26.12
CA ALA A 13 3.72 31.34 -27.05
C ALA A 13 3.39 29.85 -26.80
N ALA A 14 2.11 29.56 -26.62
CA ALA A 14 1.55 28.22 -26.62
C ALA A 14 1.53 27.66 -28.06
N ALA A 15 2.18 26.52 -28.27
CA ALA A 15 2.02 25.72 -29.48
C ALA A 15 1.00 24.61 -29.21
N VAL A 16 -0.18 24.74 -29.80
CA VAL A 16 -1.24 23.73 -29.84
C VAL A 16 -0.89 22.74 -30.95
N VAL A 17 -0.60 21.49 -30.60
CA VAL A 17 -0.59 20.36 -31.54
C VAL A 17 -1.85 19.54 -31.30
N SER A 18 -2.79 19.64 -32.24
CA SER A 18 -3.95 18.76 -32.34
C SER A 18 -3.51 17.41 -32.94
N ALA A 19 -3.61 16.33 -32.16
CA ALA A 19 -3.62 14.97 -32.67
C ALA A 19 -5.01 14.37 -32.42
N GLY A 20 -5.68 13.97 -33.51
CA GLY A 20 -7.08 13.58 -33.54
C GLY A 20 -7.38 12.22 -32.91
N CYS A 21 -8.56 12.15 -32.31
CA CYS A 21 -9.20 10.94 -31.83
C CYS A 21 -9.54 9.98 -32.99
N ALA A 22 -9.10 8.73 -32.88
CA ALA A 22 -9.68 7.61 -33.62
C ALA A 22 -9.97 6.47 -32.62
N ALA A 23 -11.24 6.32 -32.28
CA ALA A 23 -11.74 5.24 -31.44
C ALA A 23 -11.78 3.94 -32.24
N SER A 24 -11.15 2.88 -31.72
CA SER A 24 -11.33 1.51 -32.22
C SER A 24 -12.40 0.79 -31.39
N PRO A 25 -13.29 -0.01 -32.01
CA PRO A 25 -14.39 -0.67 -31.31
C PRO A 25 -13.93 -1.91 -30.51
N LEU A 26 -14.50 -2.08 -29.32
CA LEU A 26 -14.35 -3.27 -28.48
C LEU A 26 -15.13 -4.47 -29.06
N PRO A 27 -14.61 -5.71 -28.98
CA PRO A 27 -15.35 -6.90 -29.37
C PRO A 27 -16.42 -7.28 -28.34
N SER A 28 -17.56 -7.73 -28.86
CA SER A 28 -18.79 -8.11 -28.16
C SER A 28 -18.62 -9.32 -27.24
N VAL A 29 -19.13 -9.21 -26.02
CA VAL A 29 -19.37 -10.33 -25.09
C VAL A 29 -20.58 -11.15 -25.56
N GLU A 30 -20.37 -12.42 -25.88
CA GLU A 30 -21.44 -13.39 -26.10
C GLU A 30 -22.02 -13.86 -24.75
N SER A 31 -23.35 -13.83 -24.68
CA SER A 31 -24.19 -14.28 -23.58
C SER A 31 -24.21 -15.81 -23.48
N ALA A 32 -23.95 -16.37 -22.30
CA ALA A 32 -24.24 -17.77 -22.01
C ALA A 32 -25.05 -17.92 -20.71
N SER A 33 -26.26 -18.46 -20.85
CA SER A 33 -27.09 -19.09 -19.82
C SER A 33 -28.26 -19.81 -20.55
N PRO A 34 -28.94 -20.83 -19.98
CA PRO A 34 -28.56 -21.74 -18.88
C PRO A 34 -28.97 -23.22 -19.11
N VAL A 35 -28.68 -24.07 -18.10
CA VAL A 35 -29.29 -25.38 -17.73
C VAL A 35 -28.95 -26.65 -18.54
N GLY A 36 -28.47 -27.66 -17.81
CA GLY A 36 -28.63 -29.08 -18.11
C GLY A 36 -28.74 -29.88 -16.81
N ALA A 37 -29.94 -30.39 -16.52
CA ALA A 37 -30.25 -31.28 -15.41
C ALA A 37 -30.11 -32.76 -15.83
N ALA A 38 -29.61 -33.60 -14.92
CA ALA A 38 -29.82 -35.06 -14.81
C ALA A 38 -29.24 -35.49 -13.46
N ASP A 39 -30.02 -35.85 -12.43
CA ASP A 39 -30.82 -37.06 -12.21
C ASP A 39 -30.00 -38.31 -11.80
N GLY A 40 -30.46 -38.92 -10.71
CA GLY A 40 -30.39 -40.36 -10.43
C GLY A 40 -29.17 -40.91 -9.70
N GLY A 41 -29.39 -41.51 -8.51
CA GLY A 41 -28.47 -42.52 -7.98
C GLY A 41 -28.53 -42.82 -6.48
N GLU A 42 -29.59 -43.49 -6.02
CA GLU A 42 -29.65 -44.22 -4.75
C GLU A 42 -28.55 -45.31 -4.63
N GLY A 43 -28.11 -45.59 -3.41
CA GLY A 43 -27.27 -46.76 -3.07
C GLY A 43 -26.69 -46.63 -1.66
N ALA A 44 -27.45 -46.96 -0.63
CA ALA A 44 -27.41 -48.26 0.05
C ALA A 44 -26.46 -48.25 1.26
N ALA A 45 -27.08 -48.28 2.44
CA ALA A 45 -26.46 -48.56 3.72
C ALA A 45 -25.99 -50.02 3.75
N GLU A 46 -24.75 -50.24 4.19
CA GLU A 46 -24.32 -51.53 4.72
C GLU A 46 -24.03 -51.40 6.22
N ALA A 47 -24.82 -52.13 7.00
CA ALA A 47 -24.56 -52.42 8.38
C ALA A 47 -23.50 -53.53 8.44
N VAL A 48 -22.45 -53.33 9.24
CA VAL A 48 -21.59 -54.41 9.70
C VAL A 48 -21.69 -54.48 11.22
N ASP A 49 -22.36 -55.55 11.66
CA ASP A 49 -22.41 -56.06 13.01
C ASP A 49 -21.04 -56.64 13.39
N GLY A 50 -20.59 -56.38 14.62
CA GLY A 50 -19.27 -56.76 15.10
C GLY A 50 -19.03 -56.33 16.53
N ALA A 51 -19.67 -57.01 17.48
CA ALA A 51 -19.41 -56.87 18.91
C ALA A 51 -17.94 -57.23 19.26
N PRO A 52 -17.27 -56.50 20.17
CA PRO A 52 -15.90 -56.81 20.55
C PRO A 52 -15.82 -57.83 21.71
N GLU A 53 -14.91 -58.80 21.57
CA GLU A 53 -14.44 -59.65 22.64
C GLU A 53 -13.63 -58.86 23.68
N ARG A 54 -13.82 -59.21 24.95
CA ARG A 54 -13.07 -58.66 26.09
C ARG A 54 -11.66 -59.26 26.14
N ALA A 55 -10.65 -58.40 26.26
CA ALA A 55 -9.37 -58.74 26.88
C ALA A 55 -9.01 -57.66 27.92
N SER A 56 -8.66 -58.12 29.11
CA SER A 56 -8.39 -57.36 30.31
C SER A 56 -6.93 -56.90 30.41
N GLY A 57 -6.72 -55.71 31.00
CA GLY A 57 -5.54 -55.42 31.82
C GLY A 57 -4.61 -54.33 31.28
N GLY A 58 -4.42 -53.27 32.06
CA GLY A 58 -3.37 -52.27 31.82
C GLY A 58 -3.73 -50.87 32.35
N ASP A 59 -3.49 -50.65 33.64
CA ASP A 59 -3.33 -49.41 34.39
C ASP A 59 -3.75 -48.07 33.73
N GLY A 60 -4.89 -47.55 34.19
CA GLY A 60 -5.39 -46.23 33.82
C GLY A 60 -4.59 -45.12 34.49
N GLU A 61 -3.67 -44.50 33.75
CA GLU A 61 -3.37 -43.09 33.96
C GLU A 61 -4.61 -42.29 33.55
N LYS A 62 -5.25 -41.65 34.53
CA LYS A 62 -6.33 -40.69 34.27
C LYS A 62 -5.79 -39.57 33.40
N MET A 63 -6.06 -39.60 32.10
CA MET A 63 -6.15 -38.37 31.31
C MET A 63 -7.33 -37.60 31.87
N GLU A 64 -7.04 -36.62 32.73
CA GLU A 64 -8.00 -35.63 33.16
C GLU A 64 -8.40 -34.85 31.91
N GLU A 65 -9.55 -35.22 31.33
CA GLU A 65 -10.16 -34.51 30.21
C GLU A 65 -10.39 -33.07 30.69
N ALA A 66 -9.52 -32.17 30.26
CA ALA A 66 -9.55 -30.76 30.63
C ALA A 66 -10.87 -30.19 30.08
N SER A 67 -11.88 -30.15 30.94
CA SER A 67 -13.16 -29.52 30.67
C SER A 67 -12.90 -28.12 30.11
N PRO A 68 -13.54 -27.71 28.99
CA PRO A 68 -13.27 -26.42 28.38
C PRO A 68 -13.43 -25.34 29.44
N ARG A 69 -12.32 -24.65 29.75
CA ARG A 69 -12.31 -23.62 30.78
C ARG A 69 -13.35 -22.57 30.39
N ARG A 70 -14.25 -22.25 31.32
CA ARG A 70 -15.15 -21.10 31.13
C ARG A 70 -14.27 -19.86 30.88
N PRO A 71 -14.60 -19.03 29.87
CA PRO A 71 -13.88 -17.79 29.61
C PRO A 71 -13.79 -16.97 30.88
N SER A 72 -12.61 -16.45 31.19
CA SER A 72 -12.46 -15.51 32.30
C SER A 72 -13.22 -14.21 31.99
N ALA A 73 -13.46 -13.38 33.00
CA ALA A 73 -14.07 -12.07 32.78
C ALA A 73 -13.25 -11.19 31.81
N GLN A 74 -11.92 -11.38 31.77
CA GLN A 74 -11.04 -10.72 30.81
C GLN A 74 -11.21 -11.26 29.38
N ASP A 75 -11.37 -12.58 29.23
CA ASP A 75 -11.62 -13.19 27.91
C ASP A 75 -12.97 -12.75 27.34
N ALA A 76 -14.00 -12.68 28.19
CA ALA A 76 -15.32 -12.18 27.80
C ALA A 76 -15.28 -10.70 27.41
N ALA A 77 -14.57 -9.85 28.17
CA ALA A 77 -14.40 -8.44 27.82
C ALA A 77 -13.65 -8.26 26.50
N ARG A 78 -12.59 -9.04 26.26
CA ARG A 78 -11.85 -9.03 25.00
C ARG A 78 -12.73 -9.47 23.82
N LEU A 79 -13.53 -10.52 23.98
CA LEU A 79 -14.47 -10.99 22.96
C LEU A 79 -15.56 -9.97 22.66
N GLU A 80 -16.11 -9.31 23.69
CA GLU A 80 -17.08 -8.22 23.56
C GLU A 80 -16.49 -7.04 22.75
N THR A 81 -15.24 -6.66 23.02
CA THR A 81 -14.53 -5.65 22.23
C THR A 81 -14.38 -6.08 20.77
N LEU A 82 -13.85 -7.29 20.52
CA LEU A 82 -13.69 -7.82 19.17
C LEU A 82 -15.01 -7.89 18.40
N TYR A 83 -16.12 -8.22 19.07
CA TYR A 83 -17.44 -8.26 18.48
C TYR A 83 -17.93 -6.85 18.10
N LYS A 84 -17.77 -5.87 18.99
CA LYS A 84 -18.15 -4.47 18.71
C LYS A 84 -17.33 -3.90 17.56
N ASP A 85 -16.02 -4.12 17.56
CA ASP A 85 -15.13 -3.68 16.49
C ASP A 85 -15.56 -4.26 15.14
N ARG A 86 -15.96 -5.55 15.12
CA ARG A 86 -16.45 -6.21 13.91
C ARG A 86 -17.80 -5.65 13.44
N VAL A 87 -18.74 -5.40 14.35
CA VAL A 87 -20.05 -4.82 14.00
C VAL A 87 -19.90 -3.38 13.49
N GLU A 88 -19.04 -2.58 14.13
CA GLU A 88 -18.77 -1.21 13.73
C GLU A 88 -18.03 -1.16 12.38
N SER A 89 -17.04 -2.05 12.17
CA SER A 89 -16.38 -2.20 10.87
C SER A 89 -17.32 -2.69 9.77
N ALA A 90 -18.28 -3.55 10.08
CA ALA A 90 -19.29 -4.00 9.11
C ALA A 90 -20.34 -2.92 8.80
N ALA A 91 -20.52 -1.95 9.71
CA ALA A 91 -21.38 -0.78 9.51
C ALA A 91 -20.65 0.40 8.84
N SER A 92 -19.31 0.39 8.84
CA SER A 92 -18.47 1.38 8.16
C SER A 92 -18.39 1.09 6.66
N GLU A 93 -18.40 2.13 5.84
CA GLU A 93 -18.15 2.03 4.39
C GLU A 93 -16.70 1.69 4.04
N HIS A 94 -15.81 1.63 5.04
CA HIS A 94 -14.40 1.27 4.89
C HIS A 94 -13.83 0.63 6.16
N HIS A 95 -12.83 -0.23 6.01
CA HIS A 95 -12.11 -0.77 7.15
C HIS A 95 -11.11 0.27 7.70
N PRO A 96 -10.99 0.47 9.03
CA PRO A 96 -10.06 1.45 9.60
C PRO A 96 -8.59 1.23 9.23
N ALA A 97 -8.20 -0.02 8.92
CA ALA A 97 -6.85 -0.32 8.45
C ALA A 97 -6.61 0.21 7.03
N ASP A 98 -7.61 0.21 6.17
CA ASP A 98 -7.51 0.75 4.81
C ASP A 98 -7.24 2.25 4.87
N ALA A 99 -7.99 2.99 5.69
CA ALA A 99 -7.79 4.42 5.87
C ALA A 99 -6.38 4.74 6.42
N ARG A 100 -5.90 3.96 7.40
CA ARG A 100 -4.53 4.12 7.92
C ARG A 100 -3.47 3.81 6.87
N PHE A 101 -3.67 2.76 6.07
CA PHE A 101 -2.78 2.42 4.97
C PHE A 101 -2.71 3.54 3.93
N MET A 102 -3.85 4.09 3.51
CA MET A 102 -3.91 5.21 2.56
C MET A 102 -3.15 6.44 3.08
N VAL A 103 -3.42 6.85 4.32
CA VAL A 103 -2.74 8.00 4.94
C VAL A 103 -1.23 7.74 5.07
N GLY A 104 -0.84 6.56 5.54
CA GLY A 104 0.57 6.19 5.71
C GLY A 104 1.32 6.12 4.37
N MET A 105 0.72 5.48 3.36
CA MET A 105 1.34 5.29 2.06
C MET A 105 1.40 6.61 1.27
N ILE A 106 0.47 7.56 1.47
CA ILE A 106 0.62 8.92 0.93
C ILE A 106 1.90 9.58 1.45
N ALA A 107 2.14 9.53 2.77
CA ALA A 107 3.34 10.12 3.36
C ALA A 107 4.62 9.40 2.89
N HIS A 108 4.57 8.08 2.78
CA HIS A 108 5.66 7.27 2.27
C HIS A 108 6.00 7.64 0.82
N HIS A 109 5.01 7.67 -0.07
CA HIS A 109 5.22 8.05 -1.46
C HIS A 109 5.66 9.50 -1.65
N ALA A 110 5.17 10.41 -0.81
CA ALA A 110 5.59 11.80 -0.83
C ALA A 110 7.11 11.94 -0.60
N GLN A 111 7.70 11.15 0.30
CA GLN A 111 9.15 11.15 0.51
C GLN A 111 9.92 10.65 -0.73
N ALA A 112 9.40 9.68 -1.48
CA ALA A 112 10.01 9.26 -2.73
C ALA A 112 10.00 10.38 -3.79
N LEU A 113 8.94 11.20 -3.86
CA LEU A 113 8.91 12.39 -4.73
C LEU A 113 10.04 13.35 -4.35
N THR A 114 10.23 13.59 -3.05
CA THR A 114 11.36 14.41 -2.55
C THR A 114 12.71 13.81 -2.93
N MET A 115 12.95 12.52 -2.69
CA MET A 115 14.21 11.84 -3.01
C MET A 115 14.56 11.91 -4.50
N THR A 116 13.57 11.68 -5.36
CA THR A 116 13.74 11.65 -6.82
C THR A 116 13.93 13.05 -7.41
N SER A 117 13.37 14.08 -6.78
CA SER A 117 13.51 15.49 -7.21
C SER A 117 14.96 15.99 -7.22
N PHE A 118 15.85 15.38 -6.43
CA PHE A 118 17.26 15.77 -6.35
C PHE A 118 18.09 15.39 -7.59
N ALA A 119 17.66 14.39 -8.36
CA ALA A 119 18.50 13.78 -9.41
C ALA A 119 19.05 14.76 -10.46
N PRO A 120 18.27 15.73 -11.00
CA PRO A 120 18.79 16.68 -11.97
C PRO A 120 19.91 17.56 -11.41
N MET A 121 19.74 18.07 -10.18
CA MET A 121 20.73 18.97 -9.55
C MET A 121 21.89 18.22 -8.89
N ALA A 122 21.71 16.93 -8.58
CA ALA A 122 22.77 16.09 -8.08
C ALA A 122 23.76 15.65 -9.17
N GLY A 123 23.40 15.82 -10.45
CA GLY A 123 24.20 15.33 -11.56
C GLY A 123 24.15 13.81 -11.67
N GLY A 124 23.01 13.19 -11.32
CA GLY A 124 22.85 11.75 -11.42
C GLY A 124 22.99 11.24 -12.86
N SER A 125 23.44 9.99 -13.02
CA SER A 125 23.60 9.37 -14.33
C SER A 125 22.28 9.29 -15.11
N GLU A 126 22.37 9.11 -16.43
CA GLU A 126 21.18 9.02 -17.29
C GLU A 126 20.22 7.88 -16.86
N SER A 127 20.78 6.73 -16.48
CA SER A 127 20.00 5.60 -15.97
C SER A 127 19.28 5.94 -14.66
N ILE A 128 19.96 6.65 -13.77
CA ILE A 128 19.37 7.09 -12.49
C ILE A 128 18.29 8.14 -12.70
N ARG A 129 18.51 9.13 -13.56
CA ARG A 129 17.50 10.14 -13.89
C ARG A 129 16.26 9.51 -14.52
N THR A 130 16.43 8.48 -15.34
CA THR A 130 15.33 7.74 -15.95
C THR A 130 14.55 6.94 -14.91
N LEU A 131 15.24 6.29 -13.97
CA LEU A 131 14.61 5.61 -12.84
C LEU A 131 13.80 6.59 -11.99
N CYS A 132 14.41 7.71 -11.56
CA CYS A 132 13.74 8.74 -10.77
C CYS A 132 12.46 9.26 -11.43
N ALA A 133 12.50 9.53 -12.74
CA ALA A 133 11.33 10.02 -13.46
C ALA A 133 10.17 9.01 -13.47
N ARG A 134 10.47 7.71 -13.55
CA ARG A 134 9.46 6.65 -13.50
C ARG A 134 8.83 6.50 -12.12
N ILE A 135 9.67 6.49 -11.09
CA ILE A 135 9.23 6.44 -9.68
C ILE A 135 8.36 7.65 -9.37
N PHE A 136 8.82 8.84 -9.76
CA PHE A 136 8.09 10.09 -9.52
C PHE A 136 6.68 10.07 -10.14
N VAL A 137 6.57 9.66 -11.42
CA VAL A 137 5.26 9.64 -12.10
C VAL A 137 4.33 8.61 -11.48
N SER A 138 4.80 7.38 -11.27
CA SER A 138 3.98 6.30 -10.71
C SER A 138 3.49 6.65 -9.29
N GLN A 139 4.39 7.02 -8.39
CA GLN A 139 4.03 7.28 -7.00
C GLN A 139 3.17 8.54 -6.85
N ARG A 140 3.35 9.56 -7.71
CA ARG A 140 2.46 10.73 -7.73
C ARG A 140 1.03 10.35 -8.12
N ASP A 141 0.88 9.51 -9.14
CA ASP A 141 -0.44 9.07 -9.61
C ASP A 141 -1.12 8.17 -8.54
N GLU A 142 -0.35 7.34 -7.84
CA GLU A 142 -0.83 6.56 -6.69
C GLU A 142 -1.26 7.43 -5.51
N ILE A 143 -0.53 8.50 -5.18
CA ILE A 143 -0.95 9.49 -4.17
C ILE A 143 -2.33 10.04 -4.50
N GLN A 144 -2.60 10.38 -5.76
CA GLN A 144 -3.89 10.91 -6.19
C GLN A 144 -5.03 9.89 -6.03
N ILE A 145 -4.76 8.60 -6.30
CA ILE A 145 -5.72 7.51 -6.06
C ILE A 145 -6.07 7.43 -4.57
N MET A 146 -5.07 7.45 -3.69
CA MET A 146 -5.27 7.37 -2.25
C MET A 146 -6.02 8.59 -1.70
N GLN A 147 -5.66 9.80 -2.16
CA GLN A 147 -6.34 11.05 -1.79
C GLN A 147 -7.81 11.03 -2.22
N SER A 148 -8.10 10.55 -3.44
CA SER A 148 -9.46 10.43 -3.94
C SER A 148 -10.27 9.42 -3.11
N TRP A 149 -9.68 8.26 -2.79
CA TRP A 149 -10.33 7.24 -1.98
C TRP A 149 -10.72 7.75 -0.58
N LEU A 150 -9.85 8.55 0.05
CA LEU A 150 -10.11 9.20 1.34
C LEU A 150 -11.20 10.27 1.23
N ALA A 151 -11.12 11.13 0.19
CA ALA A 151 -12.07 12.21 -0.05
C ALA A 151 -13.50 11.70 -0.30
N ASP A 152 -13.65 10.64 -1.11
CA ASP A 152 -14.94 10.03 -1.44
C ASP A 152 -15.68 9.49 -0.20
N ARG A 153 -14.92 9.20 0.87
CA ARG A 153 -15.44 8.70 2.16
C ARG A 153 -15.52 9.79 3.24
N GLY A 154 -15.26 11.05 2.88
CA GLY A 154 -15.28 12.18 3.82
C GLY A 154 -14.22 12.09 4.91
N LEU A 155 -13.12 11.38 4.66
CA LEU A 155 -12.00 11.25 5.58
C LEU A 155 -11.01 12.40 5.41
N ASP A 156 -10.19 12.64 6.43
CA ASP A 156 -9.09 13.60 6.37
C ASP A 156 -8.09 13.20 5.28
N VAL A 157 -7.81 14.12 4.36
CA VAL A 157 -6.90 13.90 3.23
C VAL A 157 -5.58 14.62 3.49
N PRO A 158 -4.44 13.91 3.61
CA PRO A 158 -3.13 14.54 3.68
C PRO A 158 -2.87 15.38 2.43
N THR A 159 -2.49 16.64 2.64
CA THR A 159 -2.15 17.56 1.54
C THR A 159 -0.67 17.39 1.21
N VAL A 160 -0.38 17.12 -0.06
CA VAL A 160 0.98 16.91 -0.57
C VAL A 160 1.19 17.81 -1.77
N ASP A 161 2.28 18.56 -1.78
CA ASP A 161 2.78 19.18 -3.00
C ASP A 161 3.32 18.08 -3.92
N LEU A 162 2.57 17.80 -4.99
CA LEU A 162 2.88 16.73 -5.94
C LEU A 162 4.12 16.99 -6.80
N GLU A 163 4.69 18.20 -6.76
CA GLU A 163 5.95 18.52 -7.45
C GLU A 163 7.17 18.29 -6.55
N THR A 164 7.05 18.54 -5.25
CA THR A 164 8.18 18.51 -4.29
C THR A 164 8.13 17.32 -3.32
N GLY A 165 6.95 16.71 -3.16
CA GLY A 165 6.70 15.72 -2.11
C GLY A 165 6.50 16.32 -0.71
N GLU A 166 6.44 17.65 -0.58
CA GLU A 166 6.21 18.27 0.72
C GLU A 166 4.79 17.97 1.21
N VAL A 167 4.70 17.30 2.35
CA VAL A 167 3.42 17.04 3.04
C VAL A 167 3.12 18.25 3.92
N GLU A 168 2.04 18.97 3.65
CA GLU A 168 1.59 20.00 4.59
C GLU A 168 1.10 19.32 5.88
N ALA A 169 1.65 19.76 7.02
CA ALA A 169 1.18 19.33 8.33
C ALA A 169 -0.23 19.89 8.59
N GLY A 170 -1.24 19.21 8.03
CA GLY A 170 -2.64 19.49 8.30
C GLY A 170 -2.95 19.29 9.78
N HIS A 171 -3.74 20.19 10.36
CA HIS A 171 -4.28 20.03 11.70
C HIS A 171 -5.23 18.82 11.71
N TYR A 172 -4.73 17.65 12.13
CA TYR A 172 -5.55 16.46 12.36
C TYR A 172 -6.55 16.76 13.50
N HIS A 173 -7.77 17.16 13.15
CA HIS A 173 -8.82 17.46 14.12
C HIS A 173 -9.53 16.17 14.54
N GLY A 174 -8.88 15.37 15.40
CA GLY A 174 -9.54 14.24 16.06
C GLY A 174 -8.58 13.32 16.81
N HIS A 175 -9.03 12.79 17.96
CA HIS A 175 -8.26 11.87 18.80
C HIS A 175 -7.89 10.52 18.13
N HIS A 176 -8.43 10.23 16.94
CA HIS A 176 -8.05 9.09 16.11
C HIS A 176 -7.03 9.44 15.01
N GLY A 177 -6.95 10.71 14.59
CA GLY A 177 -6.03 11.20 13.56
C GLY A 177 -4.59 11.36 14.06
N GLU A 178 -4.40 11.76 15.32
CA GLU A 178 -3.07 11.90 15.93
C GLU A 178 -2.25 10.60 15.92
N ARG A 179 -2.91 9.44 16.13
CA ARG A 179 -2.23 8.14 16.08
C ARG A 179 -1.92 7.68 14.66
N ALA A 180 -2.81 7.94 13.70
CA ALA A 180 -2.57 7.61 12.29
C ALA A 180 -1.46 8.48 11.69
N ALA A 181 -1.44 9.77 12.01
CA ALA A 181 -0.36 10.70 11.63
C ALA A 181 0.98 10.33 12.28
N ALA A 182 0.98 9.97 13.56
CA ALA A 182 2.19 9.49 14.25
C ALA A 182 2.72 8.16 13.68
N HIS A 183 1.82 7.29 13.19
CA HIS A 183 2.19 6.03 12.53
C HIS A 183 2.73 6.26 11.10
N ALA A 184 2.16 7.23 10.37
CA ALA A 184 2.66 7.64 9.05
C ALA A 184 4.10 8.20 9.12
N LEU A 185 4.44 8.91 10.20
CA LEU A 185 5.79 9.43 10.46
C LEU A 185 6.83 8.35 10.86
N HIS A 186 6.39 7.11 11.15
CA HIS A 186 7.25 5.97 11.50
C HIS A 186 7.03 4.78 10.58
N ALA A 187 6.58 5.02 9.34
CA ALA A 187 6.42 3.96 8.36
C ALA A 187 7.78 3.26 8.10
N PRO A 188 7.81 1.92 7.96
CA PRO A 188 9.00 1.18 7.57
C PRO A 188 9.63 1.79 6.31
N GLY A 189 10.96 1.79 6.21
CA GLY A 189 11.68 2.26 5.01
C GLY A 189 11.82 3.78 4.84
N MET A 190 11.13 4.60 5.65
CA MET A 190 11.30 6.05 5.61
C MET A 190 12.74 6.46 5.95
N LEU A 191 13.32 7.32 5.12
CA LEU A 191 14.58 8.00 5.42
C LEU A 191 14.36 8.97 6.57
N SER A 192 15.32 8.97 7.50
CA SER A 192 15.45 10.04 8.48
C SER A 192 15.82 11.36 7.81
N ASP A 193 15.57 12.48 8.50
CA ASP A 193 16.00 13.82 8.08
C ASP A 193 17.50 13.86 7.72
N TRP A 194 18.33 13.16 8.50
CA TRP A 194 19.76 13.07 8.24
C TRP A 194 20.06 12.33 6.94
N GLN A 195 19.40 11.20 6.65
CA GLN A 195 19.59 10.47 5.39
C GLN A 195 19.11 11.29 4.18
N LEU A 196 17.96 11.98 4.29
CA LEU A 196 17.49 12.91 3.26
C LEU A 196 18.49 14.03 3.02
N GLU A 197 19.06 14.60 4.08
CA GLU A 197 20.07 15.65 3.99
C GLU A 197 21.38 15.14 3.36
N GLN A 198 21.81 13.90 3.68
CA GLN A 198 22.94 13.26 3.01
C GLN A 198 22.67 13.10 1.51
N LEU A 199 21.50 12.54 1.16
CA LEU A 199 21.11 12.33 -0.23
C LEU A 199 21.05 13.66 -1.02
N GLY A 200 20.46 14.71 -0.44
CA GLY A 200 20.34 16.02 -1.07
C GLY A 200 21.69 16.73 -1.29
N ARG A 201 22.72 16.38 -0.52
CA ARG A 201 24.08 16.93 -0.67
C ARG A 201 24.96 16.14 -1.63
N ALA A 202 24.70 14.85 -1.79
CA ALA A 202 25.47 13.96 -2.65
C ALA A 202 25.47 14.43 -4.12
N LYS A 203 26.55 14.09 -4.85
CA LYS A 203 26.73 14.47 -6.26
C LYS A 203 27.26 13.31 -7.10
N GLY A 204 26.90 13.29 -8.38
CA GLY A 204 27.40 12.32 -9.35
C GLY A 204 27.24 10.87 -8.89
N GLY A 205 28.31 10.07 -9.00
CA GLY A 205 28.27 8.66 -8.62
C GLY A 205 27.96 8.39 -7.14
N GLU A 206 28.26 9.33 -6.24
CA GLU A 206 27.88 9.23 -4.82
C GLU A 206 26.36 9.34 -4.65
N TYR A 207 25.74 10.28 -5.37
CA TYR A 207 24.28 10.41 -5.41
C TYR A 207 23.63 9.16 -5.98
N ASP A 208 24.15 8.64 -7.10
CA ASP A 208 23.63 7.44 -7.74
C ASP A 208 23.61 6.24 -6.79
N ARG A 209 24.70 6.02 -6.04
CA ARG A 209 24.78 4.96 -5.03
C ARG A 209 23.78 5.18 -3.89
N LEU A 210 23.81 6.37 -3.25
CA LEU A 210 22.96 6.65 -2.09
C LEU A 210 21.48 6.59 -2.46
N LEU A 211 21.10 7.08 -3.64
CA LEU A 211 19.73 6.99 -4.11
C LEU A 211 19.29 5.53 -4.22
N LEU A 212 20.10 4.66 -4.85
CA LEU A 212 19.74 3.24 -5.00
C LEU A 212 19.62 2.54 -3.65
N GLU A 213 20.62 2.70 -2.78
CA GLU A 213 20.62 2.07 -1.45
C GLU A 213 19.41 2.52 -0.61
N TYR A 214 19.12 3.82 -0.61
CA TYR A 214 18.01 4.37 0.16
C TYR A 214 16.64 4.09 -0.46
N MET A 215 16.52 4.11 -1.79
CA MET A 215 15.25 3.81 -2.47
C MET A 215 14.92 2.32 -2.39
N ILE A 216 15.90 1.41 -2.38
CA ILE A 216 15.67 -0.01 -2.09
C ILE A 216 15.07 -0.17 -0.69
N MET A 217 15.71 0.41 0.34
CA MET A 217 15.22 0.36 1.72
C MET A 217 13.82 0.97 1.87
N HIS A 218 13.57 2.07 1.17
CA HIS A 218 12.26 2.71 1.13
C HIS A 218 11.20 1.81 0.49
N HIS A 219 11.47 1.23 -0.68
CA HIS A 219 10.54 0.31 -1.35
C HIS A 219 10.26 -0.96 -0.55
N GLU A 220 11.26 -1.52 0.14
CA GLU A 220 11.07 -2.64 1.08
C GLU A 220 10.10 -2.27 2.22
N GLY A 221 10.16 -1.01 2.66
CA GLY A 221 9.21 -0.42 3.60
C GLY A 221 7.77 -0.44 3.08
N ALA A 222 7.56 0.04 1.85
CA ALA A 222 6.26 0.02 1.20
C ALA A 222 5.70 -1.41 1.07
N VAL A 223 6.53 -2.38 0.68
CA VAL A 223 6.13 -3.80 0.59
C VAL A 223 5.72 -4.33 1.96
N THR A 224 6.44 -3.97 3.02
CA THR A 224 6.10 -4.34 4.41
C THR A 224 4.74 -3.79 4.80
N MET A 225 4.44 -2.53 4.48
CA MET A 225 3.14 -1.91 4.77
C MET A 225 1.99 -2.61 4.03
N VAL A 226 2.21 -3.07 2.80
CA VAL A 226 1.22 -3.85 2.04
C VAL A 226 1.02 -5.23 2.67
N ASP A 227 2.09 -5.91 3.04
CA ASP A 227 2.01 -7.22 3.71
C ASP A 227 1.24 -7.11 5.04
N GLU A 228 1.45 -6.04 5.81
CA GLU A 228 0.70 -5.73 7.05
C GLU A 228 -0.79 -5.47 6.79
N LEU A 229 -1.12 -4.75 5.72
CA LEU A 229 -2.51 -4.51 5.31
C LEU A 229 -3.21 -5.85 5.01
N PHE A 230 -2.61 -6.70 4.16
CA PHE A 230 -3.20 -7.98 3.79
C PHE A 230 -3.23 -9.00 4.94
N ALA A 231 -2.37 -8.86 5.94
CA ALA A 231 -2.41 -9.68 7.15
C ALA A 231 -3.52 -9.27 8.14
N THR A 232 -4.17 -8.11 7.93
CA THR A 232 -5.21 -7.60 8.82
C THR A 232 -6.58 -8.19 8.47
N ASP A 233 -7.20 -8.91 9.41
CA ASP A 233 -8.55 -9.50 9.23
C ASP A 233 -9.58 -8.43 8.85
N GLY A 234 -10.28 -8.65 7.74
CA GLY A 234 -11.32 -7.75 7.24
C GLY A 234 -10.81 -6.48 6.51
N ALA A 235 -9.51 -6.26 6.43
CA ALA A 235 -8.92 -5.18 5.63
C ALA A 235 -8.83 -5.56 4.14
N ALA A 236 -8.63 -4.55 3.27
CA ALA A 236 -8.43 -4.71 1.83
C ALA A 236 -9.50 -5.54 1.10
N LEU A 237 -10.75 -5.51 1.60
CA LEU A 237 -11.91 -6.09 0.92
C LEU A 237 -12.52 -5.14 -0.11
N ASP A 238 -12.20 -3.84 -0.01
CA ASP A 238 -12.55 -2.85 -1.02
C ASP A 238 -11.69 -3.05 -2.28
N ASP A 239 -12.34 -3.16 -3.45
CA ASP A 239 -11.67 -3.42 -4.73
C ASP A 239 -10.58 -2.40 -5.07
N THR A 240 -10.75 -1.14 -4.66
CA THR A 240 -9.77 -0.09 -4.93
C THR A 240 -8.55 -0.23 -4.03
N VAL A 241 -8.77 -0.51 -2.75
CA VAL A 241 -7.69 -0.78 -1.79
C VAL A 241 -6.90 -2.01 -2.23
N PHE A 242 -7.59 -3.13 -2.53
CA PHE A 242 -6.95 -4.38 -2.92
C PHE A 242 -6.07 -4.23 -4.16
N ARG A 243 -6.61 -3.57 -5.20
CA ARG A 243 -5.90 -3.37 -6.46
C ARG A 243 -4.68 -2.47 -6.27
N LEU A 244 -4.86 -1.32 -5.62
CA LEU A 244 -3.75 -0.40 -5.37
C LEU A 244 -2.63 -1.08 -4.56
N ALA A 245 -2.96 -1.77 -3.47
CA ALA A 245 -1.99 -2.47 -2.65
C ALA A 245 -1.26 -3.58 -3.44
N SER A 246 -1.98 -4.32 -4.28
CA SER A 246 -1.40 -5.34 -5.16
C SER A 246 -0.45 -4.74 -6.21
N ASP A 247 -0.85 -3.63 -6.83
CA ASP A 247 -0.06 -2.92 -7.83
C ASP A 247 1.24 -2.39 -7.20
N ILE A 248 1.15 -1.71 -6.05
CA ILE A 248 2.31 -1.27 -5.26
C ILE A 248 3.23 -2.46 -4.96
N GLN A 249 2.70 -3.58 -4.47
CA GLN A 249 3.54 -4.74 -4.14
C GLN A 249 4.31 -5.28 -5.35
N VAL A 250 3.67 -5.34 -6.52
CA VAL A 250 4.30 -5.87 -7.75
C VAL A 250 5.32 -4.90 -8.32
N ASP A 251 4.97 -3.62 -8.39
CA ASP A 251 5.82 -2.60 -8.98
C ASP A 251 7.04 -2.34 -8.10
N GLN A 252 6.86 -2.15 -6.79
CA GLN A 252 7.97 -1.89 -5.86
C GLN A 252 8.98 -3.05 -5.84
N ARG A 253 8.52 -4.32 -5.87
CA ARG A 253 9.41 -5.50 -5.95
C ARG A 253 10.21 -5.55 -7.26
N SER A 254 9.55 -5.19 -8.36
CA SER A 254 10.20 -5.11 -9.68
C SER A 254 11.23 -3.98 -9.73
N GLU A 255 10.95 -2.86 -9.08
CA GLU A 255 11.87 -1.72 -8.98
C GLU A 255 13.05 -2.01 -8.06
N ILE A 256 12.86 -2.65 -6.90
CA ILE A 256 13.93 -3.15 -6.04
C ILE A 256 14.90 -4.01 -6.87
N SER A 257 14.38 -5.02 -7.58
CA SER A 257 15.21 -5.92 -8.39
C SER A 257 16.03 -5.17 -9.45
N ARG A 258 15.46 -4.11 -10.05
CA ARG A 258 16.19 -3.26 -11.01
C ARG A 258 17.27 -2.44 -10.31
N MET A 259 16.97 -1.87 -9.15
CA MET A 259 17.90 -1.04 -8.40
C MET A 259 19.10 -1.84 -7.88
N GLU A 260 18.88 -3.07 -7.42
CA GLU A 260 19.96 -3.99 -7.03
C GLU A 260 20.91 -4.25 -8.20
N LEU A 261 20.39 -4.57 -9.40
CA LEU A 261 21.21 -4.74 -10.60
C LEU A 261 21.98 -3.47 -10.97
N MET A 262 21.39 -2.29 -10.78
CA MET A 262 22.06 -1.01 -11.02
C MET A 262 23.18 -0.75 -10.00
N LEU A 263 23.00 -1.18 -8.75
CA LEU A 263 23.98 -1.06 -7.68
C LEU A 263 25.18 -1.99 -7.92
N GLU A 264 24.94 -3.26 -8.28
CA GLU A 264 25.98 -4.21 -8.69
C GLU A 264 26.78 -3.70 -9.90
N ALA A 265 26.11 -3.04 -10.85
CA ALA A 265 26.76 -2.42 -12.00
C ALA A 265 27.62 -1.19 -11.63
N LEU A 266 27.37 -0.54 -10.49
CA LEU A 266 28.24 0.52 -9.94
C LEU A 266 29.48 -0.07 -9.27
N ASP A 267 29.33 -1.18 -8.55
CA ASP A 267 30.43 -1.87 -7.84
C ASP A 267 31.45 -2.53 -8.76
N SER A 268 31.05 -2.84 -9.99
CA SER A 268 31.89 -3.49 -11.01
C SER A 268 32.71 -2.53 -11.87
N ARG A 269 32.66 -1.22 -11.60
CA ARG A 269 33.42 -0.17 -12.30
C ARG A 269 34.66 0.25 -11.53
#